data_AF-A0A0B6S6R4-F1
#
_entry.id   AF-A0A0B6S6R4-F1
#
_cell.length_a   1.000
_cell.length_b   1.000
_cell.length_c   1.000
_cell.angle_alpha   90.00
_cell.angle_beta   90.00
_cell.angle_gamma   90.00
#
_symmetry.space_group_name_H-M   'P 1'
#
loop_
_entity.id
_entity.type
_entity.pdbx_description
1 polymer ?
#
loop_
_entity_poly.entity_id
_entity_poly.type
_entity_poly.pdbx_seq_one_letter_code
_entity_poly.pdbx_strand_id
1 'polypeptide(L)' 'MLSPHEFATLMLIHGASDAIDPDRAELGTLLEYRLVRVEAHDDGVERPALTDSGRSLLAAANRIPAQTPAIRDLGARAGA' A
#
# COMPACT_ATOMS: atom_id res chain seq x y z
N MET A 1 -12.32 4.58 2.10
CA MET A 1 -11.25 3.95 2.92
C MET A 1 -10.58 2.90 2.05
N LEU A 2 -9.26 2.72 2.15
CA LEU A 2 -8.58 1.69 1.36
C LEU A 2 -8.83 0.30 1.93
N SER A 3 -9.09 -0.66 1.06
CA SER A 3 -9.05 -2.07 1.40
C SER A 3 -7.60 -2.54 1.61
N PRO A 4 -7.37 -3.67 2.32
CA PRO A 4 -6.02 -4.24 2.46
C PRO A 4 -5.34 -4.52 1.11
N HIS A 5 -6.10 -4.93 0.10
CA HIS A 5 -5.59 -5.22 -1.25
C HIS A 5 -5.18 -3.94 -1.99
N GLU A 6 -5.96 -2.87 -1.86
CA GLU A 6 -5.61 -1.55 -2.42
C GLU A 6 -4.36 -0.98 -1.75
N PHE A 7 -4.26 -1.12 -0.43
CA PHE A 7 -3.07 -0.69 0.30
C PHE A 7 -1.82 -1.49 -0.09
N ALA A 8 -1.94 -2.82 -0.24
CA ALA A 8 -0.85 -3.66 -0.73
C ALA A 8 -0.40 -3.26 -2.15
N THR A 9 -1.35 -2.90 -3.01
CA THR A 9 -1.05 -2.39 -4.37
C THR A 9 -0.26 -1.09 -4.32
N LEU A 10 -0.65 -0.16 -3.44
CA LEU A 10 0.06 1.09 -3.24
C LEU A 10 1.51 0.86 -2.76
N MET A 11 1.72 -0.12 -1.87
CA MET A 11 3.04 -0.55 -1.43
C MET A 11 3.88 -1.16 -2.56
N LEU A 12 3.28 -1.96 -3.44
CA LEU A 12 3.98 -2.53 -4.59
C LEU A 12 4.40 -1.46 -5.60
N ILE A 13 3.54 -0.49 -5.89
CA ILE A 13 3.87 0.66 -6.75
C ILE A 13 5.06 1.45 -6.18
N HIS A 14 5.17 1.56 -4.85
CA HIS A 14 6.31 2.23 -4.21
C HIS A 14 7.64 1.51 -4.44
N GLY A 15 7.64 0.17 -4.41
CA GLY A 15 8.85 -0.64 -4.48
C GLY A 15 9.22 -1.17 -5.87
N ALA A 16 8.24 -1.31 -6.76
CA ALA A 16 8.38 -1.92 -8.08
C ALA A 16 7.24 -1.51 -9.02
N SER A 17 7.15 -0.22 -9.37
CA SER A 17 6.13 0.32 -10.31
C SER A 17 6.08 -0.42 -11.64
N ASP A 18 7.23 -0.87 -12.15
CA ASP A 18 7.36 -1.46 -13.48
C ASP A 18 6.77 -2.88 -13.57
N ALA A 19 6.50 -3.52 -12.42
CA ALA A 19 5.91 -4.85 -12.34
C ALA A 19 4.38 -4.80 -12.20
N ILE A 20 3.78 -3.61 -12.18
CA ILE A 20 2.33 -3.44 -12.02
C ILE A 20 1.67 -3.31 -13.39
N ASP A 21 0.71 -4.20 -13.63
CA ASP A 21 -0.21 -4.10 -14.76
C ASP A 21 -1.03 -2.80 -14.68
N PRO A 22 -0.96 -1.90 -15.70
CA PRO A 22 -1.72 -0.66 -15.72
C PRO A 22 -3.25 -0.85 -15.75
N ASP A 23 -3.75 -2.02 -16.19
CA ASP A 23 -5.18 -2.33 -16.24
C ASP A 23 -5.71 -2.97 -14.94
N ARG A 24 -4.86 -3.06 -13.92
CA ARG A 24 -5.23 -3.65 -12.64
C ARG A 24 -6.37 -2.88 -11.96
N ALA A 25 -7.44 -3.58 -11.58
CA ALA A 25 -8.68 -2.99 -11.05
C ALA A 25 -8.46 -2.03 -9.85
N GLU A 26 -7.53 -2.36 -8.95
CA GLU A 26 -7.22 -1.53 -7.79
C GLU A 26 -6.61 -0.17 -8.16
N LEU A 27 -5.99 -0.02 -9.35
CA LEU A 27 -5.48 1.27 -9.81
C LEU A 27 -6.60 2.28 -10.02
N GLY A 28 -7.79 1.85 -10.44
CA GLY A 28 -8.96 2.73 -10.57
C GLY A 28 -9.28 3.44 -9.26
N THR A 29 -9.42 2.67 -8.17
CA THR A 29 -9.67 3.22 -6.83
C THR A 29 -8.52 4.13 -6.35
N LEU A 30 -7.27 3.74 -6.61
CA LEU A 30 -6.10 4.52 -6.20
C LEU A 30 -5.98 5.85 -6.98
N LEU A 31 -6.39 5.86 -8.25
CA LEU A 31 -6.50 7.06 -9.09
C LEU A 31 -7.62 7.98 -8.60
N GLU A 32 -8.80 7.42 -8.28
CA GLU A 32 -9.92 8.17 -7.71
C GLU A 32 -9.53 8.88 -6.40
N TYR A 33 -8.76 8.21 -5.54
CA TYR A 33 -8.22 8.81 -4.31
C TYR A 33 -6.98 9.69 -4.53
N ARG A 34 -6.51 9.84 -5.77
CA ARG A 34 -5.31 10.63 -6.14
C ARG A 34 -4.05 10.19 -5.39
N LEU A 35 -3.94 8.91 -5.06
CA LEU A 35 -2.76 8.32 -4.41
C LEU A 35 -1.72 7.88 -5.45
N VAL A 36 -2.17 7.62 -6.67
CA VAL A 36 -1.33 7.27 -7.81
C VAL A 36 -1.72 8.12 -9.02
N ARG A 37 -0.86 8.13 -10.03
CA ARG A 37 -1.10 8.64 -11.38
C ARG A 37 -0.45 7.70 -12.38
N VAL A 38 -0.97 7.67 -13.61
CA VAL A 38 -0.33 6.93 -14.70
C VAL A 38 0.52 7.91 -15.49
N GLU A 39 1.79 7.55 -15.73
CA GLU A 39 2.74 8.36 -16.48
C GLU A 39 3.31 7.55 -17.65
N ALA A 40 3.32 8.16 -18.84
CA ALA A 40 4.06 7.63 -19.97
C ALA A 40 5.57 7.80 -19.72
N HIS A 41 6.32 6.73 -19.88
CA HIS A 41 7.77 6.74 -19.78
C HIS A 41 8.42 6.84 -21.17
N ASP A 42 9.74 7.07 -21.21
CA ASP A 42 10.52 7.27 -22.44
C ASP A 42 10.46 6.08 -23.41
N ASP A 43 10.10 4.89 -22.92
CA ASP A 43 9.89 3.68 -23.71
C ASP A 43 8.46 3.54 -24.25
N GLY A 44 7.61 4.55 -24.03
CA GLY A 44 6.21 4.57 -24.44
C GLY A 44 5.29 3.69 -23.58
N VAL A 45 5.81 3.10 -22.51
CA VAL A 45 5.01 2.26 -21.61
C VAL A 45 4.45 3.12 -20.48
N GLU A 46 3.13 3.03 -20.31
CA GLU A 46 2.43 3.66 -19.20
C GLU A 46 2.65 2.87 -17.91
N ARG A 47 3.06 3.58 -16.85
CA ARG A 47 3.29 2.97 -15.54
C ARG A 47 2.65 3.80 -14.43
N PRO A 48 2.11 3.13 -13.39
CA PRO A 48 1.63 3.84 -12.23
C PRO A 48 2.79 4.39 -11.40
N ALA A 49 2.67 5.64 -10.98
CA ALA A 49 3.59 6.33 -10.09
C ALA A 49 2.82 6.90 -8.89
N LEU A 50 3.48 6.92 -7.71
CA LEU A 50 2.89 7.54 -6.52
C LEU A 50 2.76 9.06 -6.70
N THR A 51 1.67 9.62 -6.20
CA THR A 51 1.57 11.06 -5.94
C THR A 51 2.23 11.40 -4.60
N ASP A 52 2.34 12.70 -4.30
CA ASP A 52 2.80 13.16 -2.97
C ASP A 52 1.86 12.69 -1.86
N SER A 53 0.55 12.63 -2.13
CA SER A 53 -0.45 12.09 -1.21
C SER A 53 -0.24 10.60 -0.96
N GLY A 54 0.01 9.82 -2.02
CA GLY A 54 0.35 8.39 -1.91
C GLY A 54 1.59 8.16 -1.06
N ARG A 55 2.68 8.89 -1.34
CA ARG A 55 3.92 8.84 -0.55
C ARG A 55 3.68 9.19 0.92
N SER A 56 2.92 10.25 1.17
CA SER A 56 2.62 10.71 2.54
C SER A 56 1.81 9.68 3.33
N LEU A 57 0.86 9.01 2.67
CA LEU A 57 0.06 7.94 3.28
C LEU A 57 0.93 6.75 3.68
N LEU A 58 1.81 6.28 2.80
CA LEU A 58 2.74 5.18 3.11
C LEU A 58 3.72 5.57 4.22
N ALA A 59 4.24 6.79 4.19
CA ALA A 59 5.10 7.31 5.24
C ALA A 59 4.37 7.38 6.60
N ALA A 60 3.08 7.71 6.61
CA ALA A 60 2.26 7.69 7.82
C ALA A 60 2.01 6.27 8.32
N ALA A 61 1.72 5.32 7.43
CA ALA A 61 1.50 3.92 7.79
C ALA A 61 2.75 3.27 8.42
N ASN A 62 3.94 3.58 7.92
CA ASN A 62 5.20 3.10 8.49
C ASN A 62 5.49 3.63 9.91
N ARG A 63 4.78 4.68 10.36
CA ARG A 63 4.89 5.18 11.74
C ARG A 63 3.90 4.53 12.70
N ILE A 64 2.95 3.74 12.20
CA ILE A 64 1.97 3.06 13.05
C ILE A 64 2.67 1.83 13.64
N PRO A 65 2.83 1.72 14.97
CA PRO A 65 3.44 0.55 15.57
C PRO A 65 2.62 -0.70 15.20
N ALA A 66 3.31 -1.76 14.77
CA ALA A 66 2.66 -3.04 14.53
C ALA A 66 1.91 -3.45 15.80
N GLN A 67 0.59 -3.53 15.71
CA GLN A 67 -0.23 -4.02 16.79
C GLN A 67 -0.04 -5.53 16.83
N THR A 68 1.09 -6.00 17.37
CA THR A 68 1.25 -7.40 17.73
C THR A 68 0.50 -7.57 19.04
N PRO A 69 -0.69 -8.21 19.06
CA PRO A 69 -1.30 -8.55 20.33
C PRO A 69 -0.30 -9.42 21.09
N ALA A 70 -0.07 -9.09 22.36
CA ALA A 70 0.80 -9.87 23.23
C ALA A 70 0.18 -11.27 23.40
N ILE A 71 0.56 -12.21 22.53
CA ILE A 71 0.21 -13.65 22.64
C ILE A 71 0.72 -14.23 23.99
N ARG A 72 1.55 -13.47 24.73
CA ARG A 72 2.11 -13.84 26.04
C ARG A 72 1.09 -13.91 27.20
N ASP A 73 -0.11 -13.34 27.09
CA ASP A 73 -1.09 -13.37 28.20
C ASP A 73 -2.01 -14.61 28.22
N LEU A 74 -1.98 -15.48 27.19
CA LEU A 74 -2.75 -16.72 27.22
C LEU A 74 -2.09 -17.85 28.03
N GLY A 75 -0.81 -17.75 28.36
CA GLY A 75 -0.06 -18.81 29.06
C GLY A 75 0.00 -18.70 30.59
N ALA A 76 -0.32 -17.53 31.16
CA ALA A 76 -0.03 -17.23 32.57
C ALA A 76 -1.20 -17.47 33.55
N ARG A 77 -2.38 -17.92 33.08
CA ARG A 77 -3.56 -18.15 33.95
C ARG A 77 -3.91 -19.61 34.21
N ALA A 78 -3.08 -20.55 33.76
CA ALA A 78 -3.25 -21.99 34.03
C ALA A 78 -2.21 -22.47 35.07
N GLY A 79 -2.30 -21.97 36.30
CA GLY A 79 -1.39 -22.41 37.37
C GLY A 79 -1.43 -21.50 38.60
N ALA A 80 -2.54 -21.48 39.32
CA ALA A 80 -2.61 -21.06 40.72
C ALA A 80 -3.66 -21.92 41.44
#